data_AF-A0A1G1GB15-F1
#
_entry.id   AF-A0A1G1GB15-F1
#
_cell.length_a   1.000
_cell.length_b   1.000
_cell.length_c   1.000
_cell.angle_alpha   90.00
_cell.angle_beta   90.00
_cell.angle_gamma   90.00
#
_symmetry.space_group_name_H-M   'P 1'
#
loop_
_entity.id
_entity.type
_entity.pdbx_description
1 polymer ?
#
loop_
_entity_poly.entity_id
_entity_poly.type
_entity_poly.pdbx_seq_one_letter_code
_entity_poly.pdbx_strand_id
1 'polypeptide(L)'
;MMDEKRKLLHHFLAVLAYRTQKALRGAPVDFGSFQAAEGVRTPSSIICHMTSVLGFARTFFIGGNYWPDPLPSVQEEIGRFHDILRDLAQHLEKGSPLLAGMSAERLLQGPLSDAMTHAGQLALLRRLAGSPVAPENFVFAEISPERLGPDQEEPARPDSNWQEAPAGWVPPKTK
;
A
#
# COMPACT_ATOMS: atom_id res chain seq x y z
N MET A 1 5.38 19.58 18.43
CA MET A 1 4.44 19.49 17.30
C MET A 1 5.19 19.00 16.09
N MET A 2 4.64 18.03 15.38
CA MET A 2 5.19 17.54 14.10
C MET A 2 5.15 18.65 13.06
N ASP A 3 6.19 18.79 12.23
CA ASP A 3 6.17 19.75 11.13
C ASP A 3 5.19 19.32 10.03
N GLU A 4 4.69 20.29 9.25
CA GLU A 4 3.65 20.05 8.25
C GLU A 4 4.06 19.06 7.16
N LYS A 5 5.34 19.02 6.77
CA LYS A 5 5.82 18.06 5.76
C LYS A 5 5.75 16.65 6.32
N ARG A 6 6.21 16.45 7.56
CA ARG A 6 6.10 15.15 8.22
C ARG A 6 4.65 14.73 8.41
N LYS A 7 3.75 15.62 8.83
CA LYS A 7 2.30 15.32 8.91
C LYS A 7 1.75 14.84 7.56
N LEU A 8 2.13 15.50 6.47
CA LEU A 8 1.73 15.09 5.13
C LEU A 8 2.30 13.73 4.73
N LEU A 9 3.57 13.45 5.05
CA LEU A 9 4.15 12.12 4.82
C LEU A 9 3.47 11.04 5.67
N HIS A 10 3.11 11.35 6.92
CA HIS A 10 2.42 10.42 7.78
C HIS A 10 1.02 10.09 7.23
N HIS A 11 0.28 11.11 6.78
CA HIS A 11 -0.99 10.91 6.08
C HIS A 11 -0.80 10.13 4.77
N PHE A 12 0.29 10.37 4.03
CA PHE A 12 0.61 9.59 2.83
C PHE A 12 0.79 8.09 3.15
N LEU A 13 1.43 7.74 4.27
CA LEU A 13 1.54 6.33 4.70
C LEU A 13 0.16 5.71 4.94
N ALA A 14 -0.79 6.45 5.52
CA ALA A 14 -2.17 5.99 5.67
C ALA A 14 -2.89 5.85 4.32
N VAL A 15 -2.70 6.77 3.39
CA VAL A 15 -3.22 6.63 2.02
C VAL A 15 -2.64 5.40 1.34
N LEU A 16 -1.35 5.13 1.51
CA LEU A 16 -0.69 3.94 0.97
C LEU A 16 -1.23 2.65 1.60
N ALA A 17 -1.45 2.64 2.92
CA ALA A 17 -2.08 1.53 3.63
C ALA A 17 -3.48 1.26 3.07
N TYR A 18 -4.31 2.31 2.98
CA TYR A 18 -5.68 2.23 2.47
C TYR A 18 -5.74 1.70 1.04
N ARG A 19 -4.98 2.29 0.12
CA ARG A 19 -5.03 1.93 -1.31
C ARG A 19 -4.50 0.52 -1.57
N THR A 20 -3.44 0.12 -0.85
CA THR A 20 -2.91 -1.24 -0.92
C THR A 20 -3.93 -2.23 -0.37
N GLN A 21 -4.51 -1.96 0.81
CA GLN A 21 -5.50 -2.85 1.41
C GLN A 21 -6.77 -2.97 0.56
N LYS A 22 -7.23 -1.87 -0.03
CA LYS A 22 -8.34 -1.89 -0.99
C LYS A 22 -8.06 -2.81 -2.18
N ALA A 23 -6.83 -2.83 -2.69
CA ALA A 23 -6.46 -3.73 -3.78
C ALA A 23 -6.48 -5.22 -3.34
N LEU A 24 -6.16 -5.49 -2.08
CA LEU A 24 -6.02 -6.86 -1.55
C LEU A 24 -7.31 -7.42 -0.95
N ARG A 25 -8.23 -6.56 -0.50
CA ARG A 25 -9.47 -6.95 0.16
C ARG A 25 -10.33 -7.81 -0.78
N GLY A 26 -10.82 -8.93 -0.24
CA GLY A 26 -11.65 -9.87 -0.99
C GLY A 26 -10.94 -10.51 -2.19
N ALA A 27 -9.60 -10.56 -2.18
CA ALA A 27 -8.86 -11.26 -3.22
C ALA A 27 -9.04 -12.78 -3.13
N PRO A 28 -9.04 -13.51 -4.27
CA PRO A 28 -8.97 -14.95 -4.31
C PRO A 28 -7.81 -15.51 -3.48
N VAL A 29 -7.97 -16.73 -2.96
CA VAL A 29 -6.96 -17.38 -2.11
C VAL A 29 -5.61 -17.56 -2.82
N ASP A 30 -5.64 -17.74 -4.13
CA ASP A 30 -4.49 -17.93 -5.02
C ASP A 30 -3.95 -16.62 -5.60
N PHE A 31 -4.54 -15.47 -5.25
CA PHE A 31 -4.12 -14.17 -5.78
C PHE A 31 -2.65 -13.86 -5.51
N GLY A 32 -2.12 -14.24 -4.33
CA GLY A 32 -0.71 -14.04 -3.99
C GLY A 32 0.27 -14.65 -5.00
N SER A 33 -0.12 -15.79 -5.60
CA SER A 33 0.65 -16.52 -6.60
C SER A 33 0.27 -16.20 -8.06
N PHE A 34 -0.74 -15.35 -8.29
CA PHE A 34 -1.17 -15.02 -9.64
C PHE A 34 -0.04 -14.39 -10.46
N GLN A 35 0.26 -14.98 -11.61
CA GLN A 35 1.29 -14.50 -12.54
C GLN A 35 0.64 -14.13 -13.88
N ALA A 36 0.63 -12.83 -14.19
CA ALA A 36 -0.02 -12.32 -15.40
C ALA A 36 0.70 -12.72 -16.70
N ALA A 37 2.03 -12.82 -16.64
CA ALA A 37 2.89 -13.29 -17.73
C ALA A 37 4.25 -13.71 -17.16
N GLU A 38 5.03 -14.44 -17.96
CA GLU A 38 6.41 -14.79 -17.61
C GLU A 38 7.22 -13.54 -17.25
N GLY A 39 7.97 -13.59 -16.15
CA GLY A 39 8.78 -12.48 -15.66
C GLY A 39 8.02 -11.35 -14.93
N VAL A 40 6.68 -11.32 -14.98
CA VAL A 40 5.90 -10.34 -14.20
C VAL A 40 5.84 -10.77 -12.73
N ARG A 41 6.12 -9.83 -11.81
CA ARG A 41 6.05 -10.09 -10.36
C ARG A 41 4.62 -10.50 -9.97
N THR A 42 4.53 -11.54 -9.13
CA THR A 42 3.27 -11.92 -8.47
C THR A 42 2.87 -10.89 -7.42
N PRO A 43 1.60 -10.83 -6.98
CA PRO A 43 1.18 -9.95 -5.89
C PRO A 43 2.01 -10.11 -4.61
N SER A 44 2.36 -11.34 -4.18
CA SER A 44 3.29 -11.53 -3.05
C SER A 44 4.64 -10.88 -3.28
N SER A 45 5.20 -11.04 -4.49
CA SER A 45 6.49 -10.44 -4.85
C SER A 45 6.43 -8.91 -4.90
N ILE A 46 5.29 -8.34 -5.31
CA ILE A 46 5.06 -6.89 -5.30
C ILE A 46 5.03 -6.38 -3.85
N ILE A 47 4.31 -7.03 -2.94
CA ILE A 47 4.21 -6.59 -1.54
C ILE A 47 5.56 -6.73 -0.82
N CYS A 48 6.30 -7.82 -1.09
CA CYS A 48 7.67 -7.97 -0.61
C CYS A 48 8.57 -6.82 -1.11
N HIS A 49 8.45 -6.45 -2.40
CA HIS A 49 9.20 -5.33 -2.95
C HIS A 49 8.79 -3.98 -2.35
N MET A 50 7.49 -3.73 -2.15
CA MET A 50 7.00 -2.55 -1.43
C MET A 50 7.60 -2.46 -0.02
N THR A 51 7.67 -3.59 0.69
CA THR A 51 8.33 -3.68 2.01
C THR A 51 9.82 -3.36 1.90
N SER A 52 10.50 -3.86 0.86
CA SER A 52 11.92 -3.58 0.61
C SER A 52 12.19 -2.09 0.42
N VAL A 53 11.42 -1.39 -0.42
CA VAL A 53 11.62 0.05 -0.67
C VAL A 53 11.23 0.92 0.53
N LEU A 54 10.21 0.52 1.30
CA LEU A 54 9.86 1.18 2.56
C LEU A 54 10.92 0.94 3.65
N GLY A 55 11.50 -0.25 3.68
CA GLY A 55 12.64 -0.54 4.55
C GLY A 55 13.91 0.21 4.14
N PHE A 56 14.11 0.46 2.84
CA PHE A 56 15.11 1.41 2.37
C PHE A 56 14.82 2.85 2.83
N ALA A 57 13.55 3.28 2.85
CA ALA A 57 13.19 4.56 3.46
C ALA A 57 13.57 4.61 4.96
N ARG A 58 13.36 3.50 5.67
CA ARG A 58 13.67 3.36 7.10
C ARG A 58 15.16 3.55 7.39
N THR A 59 16.05 3.10 6.51
CA THR A 59 17.51 3.27 6.74
C THR A 59 17.93 4.74 6.81
N PHE A 60 17.15 5.67 6.26
CA PHE A 60 17.40 7.11 6.42
C PHE A 60 17.02 7.66 7.79
N PHE A 61 16.41 6.86 8.66
CA PHE A 61 16.17 7.23 10.06
C PHE A 61 17.13 6.52 11.03
N ILE A 62 17.53 5.29 10.73
CA ILE A 62 18.28 4.44 11.68
C ILE A 62 19.64 3.95 11.16
N GLY A 63 19.98 4.25 9.91
CA GLY A 63 21.17 3.73 9.23
C GLY A 63 21.03 2.30 8.73
N GLY A 64 22.13 1.74 8.22
CA GLY A 64 22.21 0.37 7.75
C GLY A 64 21.59 0.11 6.37
N ASN A 65 21.27 -1.16 6.13
CA ASN A 65 20.70 -1.68 4.89
C ASN A 65 19.46 -2.54 5.20
N TYR A 66 18.52 -2.58 4.27
CA TYR A 66 17.32 -3.38 4.40
C TYR A 66 17.01 -4.07 3.08
N TRP A 67 16.93 -5.40 3.12
CA TRP A 67 16.50 -6.21 1.99
C TRP A 67 15.81 -7.46 2.54
N PRO A 68 14.48 -7.54 2.49
CA PRO A 68 13.75 -8.64 3.08
C PRO A 68 13.74 -9.86 2.14
N ASP A 69 13.98 -11.05 2.69
CA ASP A 69 13.68 -12.29 1.98
C ASP A 69 12.16 -12.47 1.82
N PRO A 70 11.69 -13.14 0.74
CA PRO A 70 10.28 -13.47 0.57
C PRO A 70 9.74 -14.33 1.72
N LEU A 71 8.53 -14.04 2.18
CA LEU A 71 7.82 -14.83 3.17
C LEU A 71 7.00 -15.95 2.52
N PRO A 72 6.68 -17.03 3.27
CA PRO A 72 5.95 -18.19 2.75
C PRO A 72 4.56 -17.85 2.18
N SER A 73 3.88 -16.83 2.71
CA SER A 73 2.53 -16.47 2.30
C SER A 73 2.33 -14.99 2.01
N VAL A 74 1.34 -14.68 1.17
CA VAL A 74 0.94 -13.29 0.90
C VAL A 74 0.41 -12.60 2.15
N GLN A 75 -0.25 -13.33 3.06
CA GLN A 75 -0.76 -12.77 4.32
C GLN A 75 0.37 -12.31 5.24
N GLU A 76 1.47 -13.08 5.33
CA GLU A 76 2.65 -12.67 6.08
C GLU A 76 3.34 -11.46 5.44
N GLU A 77 3.41 -11.39 4.10
CA GLU A 77 3.90 -10.21 3.39
C GLU A 77 3.06 -8.96 3.69
N ILE A 78 1.73 -9.10 3.71
CA ILE A 78 0.81 -8.00 4.06
C ILE A 78 1.06 -7.54 5.51
N GLY A 79 1.21 -8.48 6.44
CA GLY A 79 1.54 -8.17 7.83
C GLY A 79 2.84 -7.36 7.94
N ARG A 80 3.92 -7.85 7.31
CA ARG A 80 5.22 -7.19 7.29
C ARG A 80 5.19 -5.81 6.62
N PHE A 81 4.43 -5.65 5.55
CA PHE A 81 4.19 -4.37 4.91
C PHE A 81 3.55 -3.36 5.87
N HIS A 82 2.55 -3.77 6.65
CA HIS A 82 1.93 -2.87 7.62
C HIS A 82 2.85 -2.57 8.83
N ASP A 83 3.71 -3.51 9.24
CA ASP A 83 4.74 -3.26 10.25
C ASP A 83 5.71 -2.15 9.83
N ILE A 84 6.21 -2.19 8.59
CA ILE A 84 7.15 -1.17 8.12
C ILE A 84 6.50 0.21 7.97
N LEU A 85 5.21 0.27 7.60
CA LEU A 85 4.46 1.53 7.59
C LEU A 85 4.35 2.14 9.00
N ARG A 86 4.02 1.32 10.01
CA ARG A 86 3.95 1.77 11.41
C ARG A 86 5.29 2.26 11.93
N ASP A 87 6.37 1.57 11.61
CA ASP A 87 7.72 1.98 12.04
C ASP A 87 8.14 3.32 11.41
N LEU A 88 7.92 3.50 10.10
CA LEU A 88 8.14 4.78 9.43
C LEU A 88 7.30 5.92 10.02
N ALA A 89 6.02 5.66 10.29
CA ALA A 89 5.12 6.61 10.93
C ALA A 89 5.64 7.07 12.29
N GLN A 90 6.08 6.13 13.14
CA GLN A 90 6.67 6.47 14.44
C GLN A 90 7.91 7.36 14.31
N HIS A 91 8.76 7.13 13.31
CA HIS A 91 9.92 8.00 13.06
C HIS A 91 9.52 9.41 12.62
N LEU A 92 8.47 9.52 11.80
CA LEU A 92 7.93 10.81 11.40
C LEU A 92 7.35 11.53 12.63
N GLU A 93 6.50 10.88 13.43
CA GLU A 93 5.83 11.45 14.61
C GLU A 93 6.82 11.91 15.68
N LYS A 94 7.83 11.08 15.98
CA LYS A 94 8.89 11.40 16.95
C LYS A 94 9.81 12.52 16.48
N GLY A 95 9.73 12.92 15.21
CA GLY A 95 10.66 13.90 14.63
C GLY A 95 12.07 13.36 14.52
N SER A 96 12.24 12.04 14.30
CA SER A 96 13.58 11.43 14.17
C SER A 96 14.39 12.13 13.06
N PRO A 97 15.69 12.37 13.29
CA PRO A 97 16.54 13.03 12.30
C PRO A 97 16.66 12.19 11.03
N LEU A 98 16.68 12.86 9.89
CA LEU A 98 16.98 12.24 8.61
C LEU A 98 18.48 12.22 8.39
N LEU A 99 19.02 11.05 8.04
CA LEU A 99 20.44 10.80 7.83
C LEU A 99 20.83 11.08 6.37
N ALA A 100 22.15 11.16 6.13
CA ALA A 100 22.74 11.24 4.78
C ALA A 100 22.18 12.36 3.88
N GLY A 101 21.77 13.50 4.46
CA GLY A 101 21.19 14.61 3.71
C GLY A 101 19.83 14.30 3.07
N MET A 102 19.12 13.29 3.60
CA MET A 102 17.76 12.96 3.20
C MET A 102 16.79 14.07 3.64
N SER A 103 15.75 14.30 2.83
CA SER A 103 14.68 15.25 3.12
C SER A 103 13.31 14.59 3.00
N ALA A 104 12.27 15.25 3.52
CA ALA A 104 10.90 14.79 3.39
C ALA A 104 10.47 14.66 1.91
N GLU A 105 10.87 15.61 1.06
CA GLU A 105 10.58 15.60 -0.37
C GLU A 105 11.27 14.43 -1.07
N ARG A 106 12.51 14.12 -0.70
CA ARG A 106 13.26 12.99 -1.31
C ARG A 106 12.72 11.64 -0.85
N LEU A 107 12.24 11.54 0.39
CA LEU A 107 11.48 10.36 0.86
C LEU A 107 10.20 10.18 0.04
N LEU A 108 9.45 11.26 -0.18
CA LEU A 108 8.24 11.23 -1.00
C LEU A 108 8.56 10.82 -2.44
N GLN A 109 9.55 11.48 -3.06
CA GLN A 109 9.94 11.29 -4.46
C GLN A 109 10.41 9.85 -4.74
N GLY A 110 11.21 9.27 -3.85
CA GLY A 110 11.80 7.95 -4.04
C GLY A 110 10.90 6.85 -3.48
N PRO A 111 11.26 6.29 -2.30
CA PRO A 111 10.67 5.03 -1.84
C PRO A 111 9.16 5.08 -1.60
N LEU A 112 8.61 6.22 -1.17
CA LEU A 112 7.18 6.33 -0.89
C LEU A 112 6.33 6.36 -2.16
N SER A 113 6.74 7.12 -3.18
CA SER A 113 6.04 7.15 -4.47
C SER A 113 6.21 5.85 -5.26
N ASP A 114 7.36 5.18 -5.12
CA ASP A 114 7.60 3.85 -5.70
C ASP A 114 6.62 2.82 -5.12
N ALA A 115 6.50 2.74 -3.79
CA ALA A 115 5.52 1.88 -3.13
C ALA A 115 4.07 2.20 -3.55
N MET A 116 3.70 3.47 -3.70
CA MET A 116 2.37 3.88 -4.17
C MET A 116 2.08 3.43 -5.62
N THR A 117 3.09 3.43 -6.49
CA THR A 117 2.97 2.94 -7.87
C THR A 117 2.60 1.45 -7.87
N HIS A 118 3.18 0.68 -6.96
CA HIS A 118 2.88 -0.75 -6.82
C HIS A 118 1.47 -1.05 -6.30
N ALA A 119 0.87 -0.17 -5.49
CA ALA A 119 -0.54 -0.31 -5.13
C ALA A 119 -1.46 -0.30 -6.37
N GLY A 120 -1.12 0.51 -7.39
CA GLY A 120 -1.82 0.52 -8.68
C GLY A 120 -1.62 -0.78 -9.47
N GLN A 121 -0.41 -1.36 -9.43
CA GLN A 121 -0.13 -2.65 -10.07
C GLN A 121 -0.93 -3.79 -9.44
N LEU A 122 -1.07 -3.82 -8.11
CA LEU A 122 -1.92 -4.79 -7.41
C LEU A 122 -3.38 -4.68 -7.90
N ALA A 123 -3.92 -3.47 -8.02
CA ALA A 123 -5.27 -3.25 -8.54
C ALA A 123 -5.43 -3.69 -10.01
N LEU A 124 -4.40 -3.50 -10.84
CA LEU A 124 -4.38 -4.01 -12.21
C LEU A 124 -4.38 -5.55 -12.23
N LEU A 125 -3.53 -6.19 -11.42
CA LEU A 125 -3.46 -7.65 -11.34
C LEU A 125 -4.77 -8.26 -10.84
N ARG A 126 -5.50 -7.60 -9.94
CA ARG A 126 -6.85 -8.02 -9.52
C ARG A 126 -7.80 -8.16 -10.71
N ARG A 127 -7.78 -7.17 -11.62
CA ARG A 127 -8.59 -7.20 -12.85
C ARG A 127 -8.15 -8.33 -13.78
N LEU A 128 -6.85 -8.53 -13.97
CA LEU A 128 -6.31 -9.62 -14.81
C LEU A 128 -6.61 -11.01 -14.22
N ALA A 129 -6.70 -11.13 -12.90
CA ALA A 129 -7.11 -12.34 -12.19
C ALA A 129 -8.64 -12.57 -12.20
N GLY A 130 -9.41 -11.80 -12.98
CA GLY A 130 -10.87 -11.96 -13.10
C GLY A 130 -11.66 -11.52 -11.86
N SER A 131 -11.03 -10.81 -10.93
CA SER A 131 -11.67 -10.37 -9.68
C SER A 131 -11.37 -8.88 -9.46
N PRO A 132 -11.99 -7.99 -10.25
CA PRO A 132 -11.67 -6.58 -10.29
C PRO A 132 -12.11 -5.85 -9.00
N VAL A 133 -11.38 -4.80 -8.63
CA VAL A 133 -11.68 -3.95 -7.47
C VAL A 133 -12.57 -2.79 -7.91
N ALA A 134 -13.68 -2.57 -7.21
CA ALA A 134 -14.63 -1.50 -7.51
C ALA A 134 -13.97 -0.10 -7.38
N PRO A 135 -14.38 0.86 -8.23
CA PRO A 135 -13.89 2.22 -8.17
C PRO A 135 -14.36 2.90 -6.88
N GLU A 136 -13.69 3.99 -6.53
CA GLU A 136 -14.10 4.87 -5.45
C GLU A 136 -13.47 6.23 -5.66
N ASN A 137 -14.18 7.24 -5.19
CA ASN A 137 -13.62 8.56 -5.07
C ASN A 137 -12.78 8.69 -3.78
N PHE A 138 -11.46 8.55 -3.91
CA PHE A 138 -10.52 8.66 -2.78
C PHE A 138 -10.52 10.03 -2.07
N VAL A 139 -11.09 11.09 -2.67
CA VAL A 139 -11.26 12.39 -1.99
C VAL A 139 -12.23 12.29 -0.81
N PHE A 140 -13.17 11.34 -0.86
CA PHE A 140 -14.15 11.10 0.21
C PHE A 140 -13.88 9.80 0.97
N ALA A 141 -12.72 9.16 0.78
CA ALA A 141 -12.35 7.97 1.53
C ALA A 141 -12.00 8.35 2.98
N GLU A 142 -12.46 7.56 3.94
CA GLU A 142 -12.19 7.74 5.37
C GLU A 142 -10.79 7.22 5.72
N ILE A 143 -9.77 8.05 5.46
CA ILE A 143 -8.35 7.73 5.68
C ILE A 143 -7.85 8.47 6.92
N SER A 144 -7.39 7.72 7.91
CA SER A 144 -6.87 8.22 9.18
C SER A 144 -5.38 7.89 9.33
N PRO A 145 -4.51 8.87 9.66
CA PRO A 145 -3.08 8.64 9.95
C PRO A 145 -2.84 7.58 11.04
N GLU A 146 -3.79 7.40 11.94
CA GLU A 146 -3.74 6.44 13.06
C GLU A 146 -4.00 4.99 12.61
N ARG A 147 -4.47 4.79 11.36
CA ARG A 147 -4.77 3.47 10.81
C ARG A 147 -3.75 3.09 9.75
N LEU A 148 -2.73 2.37 10.16
CA LEU A 148 -1.67 1.85 9.29
C LEU A 148 -1.66 0.32 9.19
N GLY A 149 -2.64 -0.35 9.80
CA GLY A 149 -2.81 -1.81 9.78
C GLY A 149 -3.70 -2.31 8.63
N PRO A 150 -3.94 -3.63 8.55
CA PRO A 150 -4.80 -4.22 7.53
C PRO A 150 -6.29 -3.88 7.70
N ASP A 151 -6.70 -3.44 8.90
CA ASP A 151 -8.08 -3.08 9.24
C ASP A 151 -8.41 -1.64 8.78
N GLN A 152 -8.23 -1.39 7.48
CA GLN A 152 -8.62 -0.15 6.83
C GLN A 152 -10.14 -0.10 6.63
N GLU A 153 -10.72 1.10 6.61
CA GLU A 153 -12.16 1.30 6.40
C GLU A 153 -12.64 0.72 5.06
N GLU A 154 -13.93 0.42 5.01
CA GLU A 154 -14.61 0.16 3.75
C GLU A 154 -14.78 1.46 2.94
N PRO A 155 -14.97 1.37 1.61
CA PRO A 155 -15.26 2.54 0.80
C PRO A 155 -16.44 3.34 1.34
N ALA A 156 -16.26 4.63 1.60
CA ALA A 156 -17.28 5.46 2.24
C ALA A 156 -18.36 5.93 1.25
N ARG A 157 -17.99 6.07 -0.03
CA ARG A 157 -18.88 6.39 -1.14
C ARG A 157 -18.56 5.49 -2.33
N PRO A 158 -18.94 4.20 -2.27
CA PRO A 158 -18.80 3.34 -3.44
C PRO A 158 -19.71 3.87 -4.54
N ASP A 159 -19.19 3.94 -5.77
CA ASP A 159 -20.02 4.37 -6.91
C ASP A 159 -21.16 3.37 -7.09
N SER A 160 -22.41 3.86 -7.02
CA SER A 160 -23.61 3.03 -7.16
C SER A 160 -23.76 2.43 -8.56
N ASN A 161 -23.06 3.01 -9.55
CA ASN A 161 -22.98 2.50 -10.92
C ASN A 161 -21.52 2.55 -11.39
N TRP A 162 -20.93 1.39 -11.65
CA TRP A 162 -19.60 1.29 -12.25
C TRP A 162 -19.72 1.18 -13.77
N GLN A 163 -19.71 2.31 -14.47
CA GLN A 163 -19.85 2.35 -15.94
C GLN A 163 -18.73 1.59 -16.67
N GLU A 164 -17.52 1.56 -16.08
CA GLU A 164 -16.33 0.89 -16.62
C GLU A 164 -16.14 -0.54 -16.07
N ALA A 165 -17.19 -1.13 -15.48
CA ALA A 165 -17.14 -2.49 -14.98
C ALA A 165 -16.81 -3.48 -16.12
N PRO A 166 -15.99 -4.51 -15.87
CA PRO A 166 -15.82 -5.60 -16.83
C PRO A 166 -17.15 -6.24 -17.21
N ALA A 167 -17.25 -6.72 -18.45
CA ALA A 167 -18.42 -7.44 -18.92
C ALA A 167 -18.73 -8.63 -17.99
N GLY A 168 -20.01 -8.73 -17.56
CA GLY A 168 -20.46 -9.79 -16.65
C GLY A 168 -20.16 -9.54 -15.17
N TRP A 169 -19.59 -8.39 -14.79
CA TRP A 169 -19.43 -8.05 -13.38
C TRP A 169 -20.78 -7.79 -12.71
N VAL A 170 -20.96 -8.37 -11.53
CA VAL A 170 -22.15 -8.20 -10.69
C VAL A 170 -21.72 -7.46 -9.41
N PRO A 171 -22.39 -6.36 -9.01
CA PRO A 171 -22.08 -5.68 -7.77
C PRO A 171 -22.14 -6.63 -6.57
N PRO A 172 -21.21 -6.51 -5.60
CA PRO A 172 -21.38 -7.16 -4.31
C PRO A 172 -22.73 -6.75 -3.73
N LYS A 173 -23.51 -7.70 -3.20
CA LYS A 173 -24.73 -7.36 -2.47
C LYS A 173 -24.35 -6.46 -1.30
N THR A 174 -24.79 -5.21 -1.33
CA THR A 174 -24.66 -4.30 -0.18
C THR A 174 -25.29 -4.98 1.04
N LYS A 175 -24.55 -5.03 2.14
CA LYS A 175 -25.09 -5.46 3.44
C LYS A 175 -26.02 -4.40 3.99
#